data_AF-A0A3D0H4N1-F1
#
_entry.id   AF-A0A3D0H4N1-F1
#
_cell.length_a   1.000
_cell.length_b   1.000
_cell.length_c   1.000
_cell.angle_alpha   90.00
_cell.angle_beta   90.00
_cell.angle_gamma   90.00
#
_symmetry.space_group_name_H-M   'P 1'
#
loop_
_entity.id
_entity.type
_entity.pdbx_description
1 polymer ?
#
loop_
_entity_poly.entity_id
_entity_poly.type
_entity_poly.pdbx_seq_one_letter_code
_entity_poly.pdbx_strand_id
1 'polypeptide(L)' 'MPVNGQVTKKILMYSHDTYGLGHIRRTLAIARSLRKQPANILILTGSPLVGRFNIPSRIDFVRIP' A
#
# COMPACT_ATOMS: atom_id res chain seq x y z
N MET A 1 10.91 -29.74 13.17
CA MET A 1 11.75 -28.66 12.59
C MET A 1 10.87 -27.43 12.43
N PRO A 2 11.04 -26.34 13.19
CA PRO A 2 10.28 -25.13 12.90
C PRO A 2 10.79 -24.59 11.55
N VAL A 3 9.91 -24.57 10.56
CA VAL A 3 10.10 -23.79 9.35
C VAL A 3 10.25 -22.34 9.84
N ASN A 4 11.36 -21.68 9.56
CA ASN A 4 11.48 -20.23 9.77
C ASN A 4 10.49 -19.54 8.83
N GLY A 5 9.21 -19.58 9.20
CA GLY A 5 8.13 -18.91 8.52
C GLY A 5 8.37 -17.43 8.73
N GLN A 6 8.96 -16.79 7.72
CA GLN A 6 9.10 -15.35 7.71
C GLN A 6 7.74 -14.73 8.03
N VAL A 7 7.64 -14.12 9.21
CA VAL A 7 6.39 -13.50 9.66
C VAL A 7 6.06 -12.38 8.68
N THR A 8 5.01 -12.59 7.89
CA THR A 8 4.58 -11.60 6.90
C THR A 8 3.96 -10.43 7.64
N LYS A 9 4.60 -9.27 7.59
CA LYS A 9 4.13 -8.04 8.23
C LYS A 9 2.84 -7.57 7.55
N LYS A 10 1.83 -7.20 8.32
CA LYS A 10 0.61 -6.56 7.81
C LYS A 10 0.69 -5.08 8.12
N ILE A 11 0.71 -4.25 7.09
CA ILE A 11 0.94 -2.81 7.21
C ILE A 11 -0.26 -2.07 6.64
N LEU A 12 -0.86 -1.19 7.44
CA LEU A 12 -1.89 -0.26 6.98
C LEU A 12 -1.23 1.12 6.81
N MET A 13 -1.41 1.73 5.64
CA MET A 13 -0.95 3.08 5.37
C MET A 13 -2.17 3.97 5.10
N TYR A 14 -2.22 5.14 5.74
CA TYR A 14 -3.24 6.13 5.44
C TYR A 14 -2.62 7.29 4.69
N SER A 15 -3.27 7.68 3.59
CA SER A 15 -2.87 8.83 2.77
C SER A 15 -4.06 9.76 2.63
N HIS A 16 -3.96 10.96 3.19
CA HIS A 16 -4.97 12.01 3.03
C HIS A 16 -4.83 12.66 1.64
N ASP A 17 -5.28 11.93 0.62
CA ASP A 17 -5.22 12.34 -0.77
C ASP A 17 -6.61 12.77 -1.20
N THR A 18 -6.75 14.05 -1.56
CA THR A 18 -7.99 14.56 -2.15
C THR A 18 -7.91 14.46 -3.68
N TYR A 19 -7.35 15.47 -4.35
CA TYR A 19 -7.28 15.58 -5.81
C TYR A 19 -5.84 15.47 -6.37
N GLY A 20 -4.84 15.31 -5.51
CA GLY A 20 -3.43 15.33 -5.89
C GLY A 20 -2.83 13.96 -6.20
N LEU A 21 -2.28 13.78 -7.41
CA LEU A 21 -1.52 12.58 -7.79
C LEU A 21 -0.18 12.42 -7.04
N GLY A 22 0.33 13.50 -6.45
CA GLY A 22 1.63 13.52 -5.77
C GLY A 22 1.66 12.66 -4.51
N HIS A 23 0.59 12.70 -3.71
CA HIS A 23 0.52 11.96 -2.46
C HIS A 23 0.42 10.45 -2.69
N ILE A 24 -0.48 10.02 -3.58
CA ILE A 24 -0.63 8.59 -3.90
C ILE A 24 0.64 8.00 -4.56
N ARG A 25 1.34 8.76 -5.40
CA ARG A 25 2.63 8.35 -5.99
C ARG A 25 3.70 8.16 -4.92
N ARG A 26 3.79 9.09 -3.96
CA ARG A 26 4.74 9.00 -2.83
C ARG A 26 4.40 7.82 -1.92
N THR A 27 3.14 7.67 -1.54
CA THR A 27 2.66 6.57 -0.70
C THR A 27 2.96 5.23 -1.36
N LEU A 28 2.70 5.10 -2.65
CA LEU A 28 3.01 3.88 -3.40
C LEU A 28 4.53 3.62 -3.51
N ALA A 29 5.35 4.65 -3.62
CA ALA A 29 6.81 4.50 -3.61
C ALA A 29 7.31 3.95 -2.26
N ILE A 30 6.79 4.46 -1.14
CA ILE A 30 7.11 3.97 0.20
C ILE A 30 6.62 2.51 0.36
N ALA A 31 5.38 2.22 -0.03
CA ALA A 31 4.82 0.88 0.04
C ALA A 31 5.64 -0.14 -0.77
N ARG A 32 6.11 0.22 -1.97
CA ARG A 32 7.01 -0.63 -2.77
C ARG A 32 8.33 -0.92 -2.07
N SER A 33 8.88 0.04 -1.34
CA SER A 33 10.10 -0.15 -0.56
C SER A 33 9.87 -1.11 0.62
N LEU A 34 8.77 -0.93 1.36
CA LEU A 34 8.39 -1.78 2.49
C LEU A 34 8.13 -3.24 2.07
N ARG A 35 7.57 -3.44 0.87
CA ARG A 35 7.32 -4.76 0.27
C ARG A 35 8.59 -5.55 -0.07
N LYS A 36 9.80 -4.97 0.03
CA LYS A 36 11.05 -5.74 -0.11
C LYS A 36 11.23 -6.75 1.02
N GLN A 37 10.57 -6.52 2.16
CA GLN A 37 10.39 -7.50 3.22
C GLN A 37 9.07 -8.26 2.99
N PRO A 38 8.90 -9.48 3.56
CA PRO A 38 7.63 -10.18 3.55
C PRO A 38 6.55 -9.31 4.22
N ALA A 39 5.83 -8.54 3.42
CA ALA A 39 4.82 -7.58 3.88
C ALA A 39 3.62 -7.54 2.93
N ASN A 40 2.44 -7.51 3.52
CA ASN A 40 1.17 -7.21 2.86
C ASN A 40 0.72 -5.82 3.28
N ILE A 41 0.47 -4.94 2.31
CA ILE A 41 0.24 -3.53 2.54
C ILE A 41 -1.15 -3.14 2.04
N LEU A 42 -1.93 -2.49 2.89
CA LEU A 42 -3.23 -1.89 2.53
C LEU A 42 -3.13 -0.38 2.64
N ILE A 43 -3.52 0.34 1.61
CA ILE A 43 -3.49 1.81 1.58
C ILE A 43 -4.91 2.35 1.63
N LEU A 44 -5.22 3.12 2.66
CA LEU A 44 -6.45 3.88 2.79
C LEU A 44 -6.27 5.26 2.16
N THR A 45 -7.17 5.66 1.25
CA THR A 45 -7.08 6.96 0.57
C THR A 45 -8.47 7.52 0.24
N GLY A 46 -8.62 8.84 0.31
CA GLY A 46 -9.82 9.54 -0.17
C GLY A 46 -9.82 9.77 -1.69
N SER A 47 -8.70 9.48 -2.38
CA SER A 47 -8.55 9.86 -3.77
C SER A 47 -9.45 9.02 -4.70
N PRO A 48 -10.27 9.65 -5.56
CA PRO A 48 -11.09 8.91 -6.53
C PRO A 48 -10.23 8.25 -7.62
N LEU A 49 -8.94 8.60 -7.71
CA LEU A 49 -8.02 8.14 -8.74
C LEU A 49 -7.30 6.84 -8.38
N VAL A 50 -7.51 6.31 -7.18
CA VAL A 50 -6.79 5.13 -6.68
C VAL A 50 -6.89 3.90 -7.60
N GLY A 51 -8.06 3.66 -8.19
CA GLY A 51 -8.28 2.55 -9.13
C GLY A 51 -7.61 2.72 -10.50
N ARG A 52 -6.95 3.85 -10.77
CA ARG A 52 -6.25 4.11 -12.04
C ARG A 52 -4.76 3.76 -11.99
N PHE A 53 -4.24 3.34 -10.85
CA PHE A 53 -2.82 2.99 -10.70
C PHE A 53 -2.59 1.51 -10.95
N ASN A 54 -1.43 1.17 -11.52
CA ASN A 54 -1.00 -0.21 -11.62
C ASN A 54 -0.54 -0.70 -10.23
N ILE A 55 -1.35 -1.57 -9.63
CA ILE A 55 -1.15 -2.05 -8.26
C ILE A 55 -0.28 -3.30 -8.30
N PRO A 56 0.93 -3.28 -7.71
CA PRO A 56 1.79 -4.46 -7.67
C PRO A 56 1.28 -5.45 -6.61
N SER A 57 1.61 -6.74 -6.78
CA SER A 57 1.24 -7.79 -5.83
C SER A 57 1.61 -7.45 -4.38
N ARG A 58 0.75 -7.86 -3.43
CA ARG A 58 0.84 -7.61 -1.97
C ARG A 58 0.65 -6.15 -1.54
N ILE A 59 0.24 -5.29 -2.46
CA ILE A 59 -0.25 -3.94 -2.16
C ILE A 59 -1.69 -3.90 -2.62
N ASP A 60 -2.57 -3.33 -1.79
CA ASP A 60 -3.98 -3.13 -2.14
C ASP A 60 -4.46 -1.79 -1.58
N PHE A 61 -5.65 -1.34 -2.00
CA PHE A 61 -6.20 -0.05 -1.64
C PHE A 61 -7.66 -0.13 -1.21
N VAL A 62 -8.04 0.70 -0.23
CA VAL A 62 -9.44 0.98 0.10
C VAL A 62 -9.67 2.47 -0.03
N ARG A 63 -10.67 2.82 -0.86
CA ARG A 63 -11.15 4.19 -0.94
C ARG A 63 -12.10 4.44 0.22
N ILE A 64 -11.82 5.45 1.02
CA ILE A 64 -12.74 5.93 2.06
C ILE A 64 -13.54 7.14 1.55
N PRO A 65 -14.80 7.32 2.00
CA PRO A 65 -15.67 8.42 1.57
C PRO A 65 -15.08 9.81 1.86
#